data_AF-A0A1I6DIW8-F1
#
_entry.id   AF-A0A1I6DIW8-F1
#
_cell.length_a   1.000
_cell.length_b   1.000
_cell.length_c   1.000
_cell.angle_alpha   90.00
_cell.angle_beta   90.00
_cell.angle_gamma   90.00
#
_symmetry.space_group_name_H-M   'P 1'
#
loop_
_entity.id
_entity.type
_entity.pdbx_description
1 polymer ?
#
loop_
_entity_poly.entity_id
_entity_poly.type
_entity_poly.pdbx_seq_one_letter_code
_entity_poly.pdbx_strand_id
1 'polypeptide(L)' 'MRAILFIFLVAVICVFSMMLIGVVCYIGSEIFAYFYYGLPVEFNLSNARRLFRMCLVGGGILGLAIGVFSILGIKGF' A
#
# COMPACT_ATOMS: atom_id res chain seq x y z
N MET A 1 23.69 7.33 10.59
CA MET A 1 23.27 7.56 9.18
C MET A 1 22.82 6.30 8.46
N ARG A 2 23.57 5.18 8.50
CA ARG A 2 23.17 3.93 7.81
C ARG A 2 21.80 3.38 8.21
N ALA A 3 21.45 3.43 9.50
CA ALA A 3 20.14 2.98 9.98
C ALA A 3 18.97 3.82 9.45
N ILE A 4 19.12 5.14 9.36
CA ILE A 4 18.08 6.05 8.85
C ILE A 4 17.84 5.81 7.35
N LEU A 5 18.90 5.60 6.59
CA LEU A 5 18.81 5.20 5.17
C LEU A 5 18.11 3.85 5.00
N PHE A 6 18.39 2.88 5.87
CA PHE A 6 17.74 1.57 5.83
C PHE A 6 16.23 1.67 6.08
N ILE A 7 15.81 2.43 7.10
CA ILE A 7 14.39 2.63 7.42
C ILE A 7 13.67 3.35 6.28
N PHE A 8 14.31 4.37 5.68
CA PHE A 8 13.74 5.08 4.55
C PHE A 8 13.54 4.15 3.35
N LEU A 9 14.52 3.29 3.08
CA LEU A 9 14.46 2.32 1.98
C LEU A 9 13.36 1.27 2.21
N VAL A 10 13.25 0.76 3.44
CA VAL A 10 12.16 -0.16 3.82
C VAL A 10 10.78 0.51 3.68
N ALA A 11 10.64 1.76 4.15
CA ALA A 11 9.39 2.50 4.02
C ALA A 11 8.97 2.70 2.55
N VAL A 12 9.93 3.04 1.66
CA VAL A 12 9.66 3.17 0.23
C VAL A 12 9.21 1.85 -0.38
N ILE A 13 9.90 0.74 -0.06
CA ILE A 13 9.53 -0.60 -0.56
C ILE A 13 8.13 -0.99 -0.07
N CYS A 14 7.82 -0.79 1.21
CA CYS A 14 6.52 -1.14 1.79
C CYS A 14 5.37 -0.34 1.15
N VAL A 15 5.55 0.97 0.95
CA VAL A 15 4.57 1.81 0.27
C VAL A 15 4.38 1.36 -1.18
N PHE A 16 5.48 1.04 -1.88
CA PHE A 16 5.41 0.57 -3.27
C PHE A 16 4.69 -0.79 -3.37
N SER A 17 4.99 -1.74 -2.49
CA SER A 17 4.32 -3.05 -2.47
C SER A 17 2.83 -2.94 -2.15
N MET A 18 2.44 -2.09 -1.19
CA MET A 18 1.02 -1.86 -0.85
C MET A 18 0.27 -1.23 -2.01
N MET A 19 0.92 -0.31 -2.74
CA MET A 19 0.35 0.31 -3.93
C MET A 19 0.10 -0.72 -5.04
N LEU A 20 1.05 -1.62 -5.27
CA LEU A 20 0.95 -2.68 -6.27
C LEU A 20 -0.21 -3.65 -5.94
N ILE A 21 -0.31 -4.08 -4.68
CA ILE A 21 -1.42 -4.92 -4.18
C ILE A 21 -2.75 -4.19 -4.33
N GLY A 22 -2.80 -2.91 -3.94
CA GLY A 22 -4.01 -2.09 -4.04
C GLY A 22 -4.51 -1.97 -5.48
N VAL A 23 -3.61 -1.80 -6.46
CA VAL A 23 -3.97 -1.74 -7.89
C VAL A 23 -4.52 -3.08 -8.37
N VAL A 24 -3.88 -4.19 -8.01
CA VAL A 24 -4.36 -5.53 -8.37
C VAL A 24 -5.75 -5.80 -7.78
N CYS A 25 -5.97 -5.47 -6.52
CA CYS A 25 -7.27 -5.58 -5.87
C CYS A 25 -8.33 -4.68 -6.52
N TYR A 26 -7.97 -3.44 -6.89
CA TYR A 26 -8.88 -2.51 -7.57
C TYR A 26 -9.33 -3.07 -8.93
N ILE A 27 -8.38 -3.49 -9.77
CA ILE A 27 -8.67 -4.11 -11.07
C ILE A 27 -9.51 -5.38 -10.88
N GLY A 28 -9.16 -6.23 -9.92
CA GLY A 28 -9.93 -7.42 -9.59
C GLY A 28 -11.38 -7.09 -9.19
N SER A 29 -11.58 -6.07 -8.36
CA SER A 29 -12.92 -5.64 -7.93
C SER A 29 -13.75 -5.03 -9.06
N GLU A 30 -13.13 -4.28 -9.98
CA GLU A 30 -13.80 -3.73 -11.16
C GLU A 30 -14.22 -4.86 -12.12
N ILE A 31 -13.34 -5.84 -12.37
CA ILE A 31 -13.67 -7.01 -13.18
C ILE A 31 -14.82 -7.79 -12.53
N PHE A 32 -14.76 -8.01 -11.21
CA PHE A 32 -15.81 -8.72 -10.49
C PHE A 32 -17.15 -7.97 -10.55
N ALA A 33 -17.12 -6.64 -10.38
CA ALA A 33 -18.30 -5.78 -10.48
C ALA A 33 -18.90 -5.78 -11.90
N TYR A 34 -18.06 -5.81 -12.93
CA TYR A 34 -18.51 -5.94 -14.32
C TYR A 34 -19.25 -7.26 -14.55
N PHE A 35 -18.71 -8.39 -14.08
CA PHE A 35 -19.35 -9.70 -14.27
C PHE A 35 -20.61 -9.89 -13.41
N TYR A 36 -20.64 -9.40 -12.18
CA TYR A 36 -21.75 -9.63 -11.25
C TYR A 36 -22.88 -8.60 -11.33
N TYR A 37 -22.54 -7.33 -11.57
CA TYR A 37 -23.49 -6.21 -11.52
C TYR A 37 -23.68 -5.52 -12.89
N GLY A 38 -22.91 -5.89 -13.92
CA GLY A 38 -23.00 -5.28 -15.24
C GLY A 38 -22.60 -3.80 -15.27
N LEU A 39 -21.92 -3.32 -14.24
CA LEU A 39 -21.45 -1.93 -14.14
C LEU A 39 -20.28 -1.71 -15.12
N PRO A 40 -20.27 -0.62 -15.89
CA PRO A 40 -19.15 -0.31 -16.78
C PRO A 40 -17.88 -0.08 -15.96
N VAL A 41 -16.76 -0.66 -16.44
CA VAL A 41 -15.43 -0.46 -15.86
C VAL A 41 -15.06 1.01 -16.06
N GLU A 42 -15.08 1.79 -14.99
CA GLU A 42 -14.73 3.20 -15.01
C GLU A 42 -13.44 3.42 -14.20
N PHE A 43 -12.37 3.76 -14.93
CA PHE A 43 -11.12 4.22 -14.31
C PHE A 43 -11.28 5.64 -13.80
N ASN A 44 -11.99 5.78 -12.68
CA ASN A 44 -12.21 7.06 -12.03
C ASN A 44 -10.96 7.51 -11.26
N LEU A 45 -10.47 8.69 -11.62
CA LEU A 45 -9.28 9.32 -11.04
C LEU A 45 -9.45 9.61 -9.54
N SER A 46 -10.70 9.75 -9.07
CA SER A 46 -11.07 9.86 -7.66
C SER A 46 -10.79 8.58 -6.87
N ASN A 47 -11.10 7.41 -7.44
CA ASN A 47 -10.86 6.10 -6.83
C ASN A 47 -9.35 5.81 -6.73
N ALA A 48 -8.60 6.13 -7.79
CA ALA A 48 -7.14 6.05 -7.76
C ALA A 48 -6.54 6.96 -6.67
N ARG A 49 -7.06 8.18 -6.50
CA ARG A 49 -6.63 9.10 -5.43
C ARG A 49 -6.94 8.55 -4.03
N ARG A 50 -8.09 7.89 -3.88
CA ARG A 50 -8.52 7.27 -2.61
C ARG A 50 -7.66 6.05 -2.28
N LEU A 51 -7.32 5.24 -3.28
CA LEU A 51 -6.41 4.10 -3.18
C LEU A 51 -5.00 4.55 -2.78
N PHE A 52 -4.48 5.61 -3.41
CA PHE A 52 -3.19 6.21 -3.06
C PHE A 52 -3.17 6.69 -1.60
N ARG A 53 -4.24 7.35 -1.14
CA ARG A 53 -4.35 7.80 0.25
C ARG A 53 -4.35 6.62 1.23
N MET A 54 -5.06 5.54 0.92
CA MET A 54 -5.05 4.33 1.74
C MET A 54 -3.68 3.63 1.74
N CYS A 55 -2.97 3.60 0.60
CA CYS A 55 -1.63 3.01 0.51
C CYS A 55 -0.58 3.85 1.27
N LEU A 56 -0.66 5.18 1.22
CA LEU A 56 0.21 6.07 1.99
C LEU A 56 -0.03 5.93 3.49
N VAL A 57 -1.30 5.89 3.91
CA VAL A 57 -1.65 5.71 5.32
C VAL A 57 -1.27 4.31 5.81
N GLY A 58 -1.67 3.26 5.09
CA GLY A 58 -1.41 1.87 5.48
C GLY A 58 0.07 1.49 5.37
N GLY A 59 0.66 1.65 4.17
CA GLY A 59 2.06 1.31 3.91
C GLY A 59 3.05 2.22 4.64
N GLY A 60 2.72 3.51 4.77
CA GLY A 60 3.55 4.46 5.50
C GLY A 60 3.57 4.19 7.01
N ILE A 61 2.41 4.00 7.63
CA ILE A 61 2.31 3.73 9.07
C ILE A 61 2.92 2.37 9.42
N LEU A 62 2.60 1.32 8.65
CA LEU A 62 3.16 -0.02 8.89
C LEU A 62 4.67 -0.06 8.63
N GLY A 63 5.15 0.59 7.56
CA GLY A 63 6.58 0.69 7.26
C GLY A 63 7.36 1.45 8.34
N LEU A 64 6.79 2.53 8.87
CA LEU A 64 7.36 3.26 10.01
C LEU A 64 7.35 2.43 11.30
N ALA A 65 6.24 1.74 11.59
CA ALA A 65 6.13 0.89 12.76
C ALA A 65 7.17 -0.24 12.72
N ILE A 66 7.28 -0.96 11.60
CA ILE A 66 8.29 -2.02 11.40
C ILE A 66 9.71 -1.46 11.53
N GLY A 67 9.98 -0.29 10.92
CA GLY A 67 11.26 0.39 11.03
C GLY A 67 11.62 0.74 12.47
N VAL A 68 10.66 1.26 13.24
CA VAL A 68 10.84 1.60 14.67
C VAL A 68 11.04 0.33 15.51
N PHE A 69 10.23 -0.72 15.31
CA PHE A 69 10.40 -2.01 15.99
C PHE A 69 11.77 -2.65 15.70
N SER A 70 12.27 -2.51 14.47
CA SER A 70 13.59 -3.00 14.07
C SER A 70 14.74 -2.23 14.74
N ILE A 71 14.60 -0.91 14.98
CA ILE A 71 15.60 -0.12 15.73
C ILE A 71 15.59 -0.49 17.22
N LEU A 72 14.38 -0.69 17.78
CA LEU A 72 14.20 -1.06 19.18
C LEU A 72 14.65 -2.50 19.48
N GLY A 73 15.11 -3.26 18.47
CA GLY A 73 15.67 -4.59 18.66
C GLY A 73 14.62 -5.65 19.04
N ILE A 74 13.34 -5.34 18.86
CA ILE A 74 12.23 -6.23 19.16
C ILE A 74 12.15 -7.27 18.02
N LYS A 75 12.91 -8.36 18.17
CA LYS A 75 12.91 -9.52 17.28
C LYS A 75 11.64 -10.32 17.49
N GLY A 76 10.59 -9.99 16.75
CA GLY A 76 9.36 -10.78 16.77
C GLY A 76 8.19 -10.08 16.12
N PHE A 77 8.20 -10.04 14.79
CA PHE A 77 7.01 -10.22 13.94
C PHE A 77 7.45 -10.68 12.55
#